data_AF-A0AAN6K3C1-F1
#
_entry.id   AF-A0AAN6K3C1-F1
#
_cell.length_a   1.000
_cell.length_b   1.000
_cell.length_c   1.000
_cell.angle_alpha   90.00
_cell.angle_beta   90.00
_cell.angle_gamma   90.00
#
_symmetry.space_group_name_H-M   'P 1'
#
loop_
_entity.id
_entity.type
_entity.pdbx_description
1 polymer ?
#
loop_
_entity_poly.entity_id
_entity_poly.type
_entity_poly.pdbx_seq_one_letter_code
_entity_poly.pdbx_strand_id
1 'polypeptide(L)'
;MAVVDSMKEAVGLGGHDTAHAAPAQATRAEMSAARVPLAYRDSCANLLIPLNKCRYNEYYLPWKCEDERHSYEKCQYEEFKLRVKKMDEIRAEKGGARSN
;
A
#
# COMPACT_ATOMS: atom_id res chain seq x y z
N MET A 1 -21.40 11.99 26.10
CA MET A 1 -20.57 11.05 25.31
C MET A 1 -20.80 9.66 25.89
N ALA A 2 -21.53 8.74 25.21
CA ALA A 2 -21.64 7.36 25.71
C ALA A 2 -22.43 6.33 24.87
N VAL A 3 -23.31 6.68 23.91
CA VAL A 3 -24.12 5.64 23.22
C VAL A 3 -23.89 5.63 21.71
N VAL A 4 -23.77 6.81 21.11
CA VAL A 4 -23.53 6.94 19.66
C VAL A 4 -22.16 6.42 19.23
N ASP A 5 -21.14 6.53 20.08
CA ASP A 5 -19.79 6.03 19.75
C ASP A 5 -19.73 4.49 19.78
N SER A 6 -20.42 3.85 20.74
CA SER A 6 -20.51 2.38 20.84
C SER A 6 -21.26 1.75 19.65
N MET A 7 -22.32 2.42 19.16
CA MET A 7 -23.02 2.00 17.95
C MET A 7 -22.16 2.15 16.69
N LYS A 8 -21.28 3.16 16.66
CA LYS A 8 -20.36 3.38 15.54
C LYS A 8 -19.31 2.29 15.46
N GLU A 9 -18.76 1.87 16.60
CA GLU A 9 -17.84 0.73 16.70
C GLU A 9 -18.53 -0.59 16.30
N ALA A 10 -19.74 -0.85 16.80
CA ALA A 10 -20.49 -2.08 16.51
C ALA A 10 -20.87 -2.24 15.03
N VAL A 11 -20.99 -1.13 14.28
CA VAL A 11 -21.30 -1.12 12.84
C VAL A 11 -20.04 -0.88 11.99
N GLY A 12 -18.84 -0.91 12.59
CA GLY A 12 -17.57 -0.77 11.85
C GLY A 12 -17.37 0.61 11.22
N LEU A 13 -18.03 1.63 11.75
CA LEU A 13 -17.97 3.04 11.32
C LEU A 13 -17.13 3.89 12.29
N GLY A 14 -16.47 3.27 13.27
CA GLY A 14 -15.47 3.88 14.15
C GLY A 14 -14.08 3.80 13.54
N GLY A 15 -13.49 4.95 13.21
CA GLY A 15 -12.12 5.04 12.70
C GLY A 15 -12.00 5.68 11.32
N HIS A 16 -12.32 6.97 11.21
CA HIS A 16 -11.81 7.80 10.12
C HIS A 16 -10.59 8.62 10.58
N ASP A 17 -9.88 8.12 11.59
CA ASP A 17 -8.52 8.51 11.89
C ASP A 17 -7.64 7.67 10.97
N THR A 18 -7.15 8.30 9.92
CA THR A 18 -6.35 7.71 8.84
C THR A 18 -4.97 7.28 9.32
N ALA A 19 -4.89 6.31 10.21
CA ALA A 19 -3.84 5.30 10.09
C ALA A 19 -4.20 4.51 8.83
N HIS A 20 -3.38 4.59 7.79
CA HIS A 20 -3.50 3.70 6.64
C HIS A 20 -3.58 2.27 7.18
N ALA A 21 -4.79 1.71 7.26
CA ALA A 21 -4.99 0.30 7.47
C ALA A 21 -4.30 -0.35 6.28
N ALA A 22 -3.06 -0.77 6.48
CA ALA A 22 -2.24 -1.33 5.43
C ALA A 22 -3.09 -2.44 4.80
N PRO A 23 -3.37 -2.38 3.49
CA PRO A 23 -4.19 -3.39 2.85
C PRO A 23 -3.55 -4.75 3.17
N ALA A 24 -4.37 -5.77 3.43
CA ALA A 24 -3.91 -7.06 3.93
C ALA A 24 -2.66 -7.52 3.15
N GLN A 25 -1.53 -7.59 3.86
CA GLN A 25 -0.23 -7.78 3.25
C GLN A 25 -0.11 -9.18 2.67
N ALA A 26 0.47 -9.30 1.48
CA ALA A 26 0.74 -10.60 0.90
C ALA A 26 1.80 -11.31 1.74
N THR A 27 1.55 -12.57 2.08
CA THR A 27 2.53 -13.39 2.78
C THR A 27 3.73 -13.65 1.87
N ARG A 28 4.89 -13.94 2.48
CA ARG A 28 6.10 -14.30 1.73
C ARG A 28 5.89 -15.52 0.83
N ALA A 29 5.08 -16.47 1.28
CA ALA A 29 4.73 -17.66 0.52
C ALA A 29 3.91 -17.29 -0.73
N GLU A 30 2.89 -16.45 -0.59
CA GLU A 30 2.07 -15.95 -1.71
C GLU A 30 2.89 -15.16 -2.73
N MET A 31 3.76 -14.25 -2.29
CA MET A 31 4.65 -13.50 -3.20
C MET A 31 5.61 -14.41 -3.96
N SER A 32 6.06 -15.50 -3.32
CA SER A 32 6.95 -16.48 -3.94
C SER A 32 6.18 -17.35 -4.95
N ALA A 33 4.98 -17.79 -4.59
CA ALA A 33 4.09 -18.55 -5.47
C ALA A 33 3.67 -17.74 -6.71
N ALA A 34 3.39 -16.44 -6.54
CA ALA A 34 3.09 -15.50 -7.62
C ALA A 34 4.34 -15.01 -8.38
N ARG A 35 5.54 -15.51 -8.04
CA ARG A 35 6.83 -15.17 -8.68
C ARG A 35 7.09 -13.66 -8.75
N VAL A 36 6.71 -12.92 -7.71
CA VAL A 36 6.97 -11.47 -7.63
C VAL A 36 8.48 -11.23 -7.53
N PRO A 37 9.09 -10.37 -8.39
CA PRO A 37 10.51 -10.02 -8.29
C PRO A 37 10.83 -9.34 -6.96
N LEU A 38 12.04 -9.52 -6.45
CA LEU A 38 12.45 -9.02 -5.12
C LEU A 38 12.22 -7.51 -4.94
N ALA A 39 12.42 -6.72 -6.00
CA ALA A 39 12.23 -5.26 -5.97
C ALA A 39 10.77 -4.83 -5.74
N TYR A 40 9.80 -5.71 -6.00
CA TYR A 40 8.36 -5.44 -5.86
C TYR A 40 7.70 -6.23 -4.73
N ARG A 41 8.51 -6.77 -3.80
CA ARG A 41 8.02 -7.43 -2.58
C ARG A 41 7.91 -6.44 -1.44
N ASP A 42 7.24 -5.33 -1.71
CA ASP A 42 6.99 -4.23 -0.78
C ASP A 42 5.60 -4.35 -0.16
N SER A 43 5.20 -3.31 0.58
CA SER A 43 3.91 -3.30 1.27
C SER A 43 2.69 -3.26 0.33
N CYS A 44 2.91 -3.09 -0.97
CA CYS A 44 1.88 -3.00 -2.00
C CYS A 44 1.77 -4.29 -2.85
N ALA A 45 2.55 -5.33 -2.54
CA ALA A 45 2.61 -6.57 -3.32
C ALA A 45 1.25 -7.31 -3.41
N ASN A 46 0.40 -7.15 -2.39
CA ASN A 46 -0.96 -7.70 -2.39
C ASN A 46 -1.86 -7.14 -3.49
N LEU A 47 -1.60 -5.91 -3.96
CA LEU A 47 -2.29 -5.30 -5.10
C LEU A 47 -1.62 -5.66 -6.43
N LEU A 48 -0.31 -5.91 -6.43
CA LEU A 48 0.43 -6.29 -7.62
C LEU A 48 0.07 -7.68 -8.15
N ILE A 49 -0.16 -8.64 -7.24
CA ILE A 49 -0.55 -10.02 -7.60
C ILE A 49 -1.84 -10.05 -8.45
N PRO A 50 -2.98 -9.45 -8.00
CA PRO A 50 -4.19 -9.41 -8.81
C PRO A 50 -4.03 -8.58 -10.09
N LEU A 51 -3.28 -7.47 -10.06
CA LEU A 51 -2.99 -6.68 -11.27
C LEU A 51 -2.26 -7.53 -12.33
N ASN A 52 -1.24 -8.29 -11.93
CA ASN A 52 -0.52 -9.16 -12.87
C ASN A 52 -1.42 -10.26 -13.41
N LYS A 53 -2.29 -10.84 -12.57
CA LYS A 53 -3.30 -11.81 -13.02
C LYS A 53 -4.25 -11.21 -14.07
N CYS A 54 -4.76 -10.00 -13.83
CA CYS A 54 -5.59 -9.28 -14.79
C CYS A 54 -4.86 -9.04 -16.12
N ARG A 55 -3.60 -8.56 -16.05
CA ARG A 55 -2.76 -8.33 -17.24
C ARG A 55 -2.56 -9.59 -18.08
N TYR A 56 -2.29 -10.74 -17.46
CA TYR A 56 -2.16 -11.99 -18.19
C TYR A 56 -3.47 -12.43 -18.84
N ASN A 57 -4.60 -12.32 -18.13
CA ASN A 57 -5.90 -12.72 -18.66
C ASN A 57 -6.39 -11.84 -19.82
N GLU A 58 -6.13 -10.54 -19.72
CA GLU A 58 -6.57 -9.53 -20.70
C GLU A 58 -5.48 -9.19 -21.72
N TYR A 59 -4.44 -10.02 -21.86
CA TYR A 59 -3.33 -9.82 -22.82
C TYR A 59 -2.68 -8.43 -22.74
N TYR A 60 -2.56 -7.88 -21.53
CA TYR A 60 -1.93 -6.59 -21.24
C TYR A 60 -2.59 -5.39 -21.94
N LEU A 61 -3.89 -5.47 -22.24
CA LEU A 61 -4.64 -4.35 -22.80
C LEU A 61 -4.68 -3.17 -21.80
N PRO A 62 -4.23 -1.96 -22.20
CA PRO A 62 -4.05 -0.82 -21.29
C PRO A 62 -5.31 -0.38 -20.53
N TRP A 63 -6.49 -0.52 -21.14
CA TRP A 63 -7.78 -0.02 -20.64
C TRP A 63 -8.59 -1.04 -19.82
N LYS A 64 -8.08 -2.27 -19.64
CA LYS A 64 -8.84 -3.36 -19.01
C LYS A 64 -8.62 -3.49 -17.50
N CYS A 65 -7.42 -3.21 -17.02
CA CYS A 65 -7.01 -3.39 -15.63
C CYS A 65 -6.70 -2.03 -14.97
N GLU A 66 -7.45 -0.98 -15.32
CA GLU A 66 -7.14 0.39 -14.86
C GLU A 66 -7.33 0.56 -13.36
N ASP A 67 -8.37 -0.04 -12.78
CA ASP A 67 -8.65 0.09 -11.34
C ASP A 67 -7.58 -0.62 -10.50
N GLU A 68 -7.18 -1.83 -10.87
CA GLU A 68 -6.09 -2.56 -10.22
C GLU A 68 -4.75 -1.83 -10.40
N ARG A 69 -4.54 -1.19 -11.56
CA ARG A 69 -3.34 -0.39 -11.80
C ARG A 69 -3.32 0.84 -10.91
N HIS A 70 -4.38 1.65 -10.92
CA HIS A 70 -4.43 2.89 -10.15
C HIS A 70 -4.41 2.65 -8.65
N SER A 71 -5.04 1.57 -8.16
CA SER A 71 -4.95 1.19 -6.75
C SER A 71 -3.52 0.81 -6.34
N TYR A 72 -2.80 0.02 -7.16
CA TYR A 72 -1.39 -0.29 -6.93
C TYR A 72 -0.50 0.96 -6.96
N GLU A 73 -0.66 1.82 -7.97
CA GLU A 73 0.10 3.07 -8.10
C GLU A 73 -0.15 4.04 -6.94
N LYS A 74 -1.40 4.14 -6.47
CA LYS A 74 -1.74 4.94 -5.29
C LYS A 74 -1.03 4.42 -4.03
N CYS A 75 -1.04 3.10 -3.81
CA CYS A 75 -0.33 2.49 -2.70
C CYS A 75 1.18 2.81 -2.74
N GLN A 76 1.81 2.66 -3.90
CA GLN A 76 3.23 2.98 -4.10
C GLN A 76 3.54 4.46 -3.80
N TYR A 77 2.65 5.35 -4.23
CA TYR A 77 2.79 6.78 -3.96
C TYR A 77 2.66 7.11 -2.47
N GLU A 78 1.73 6.47 -1.77
CA GLU A 78 1.57 6.61 -0.32
C GLU A 78 2.80 6.08 0.43
N GLU A 79 3.32 4.92 0.06
CA GLU A 79 4.55 4.37 0.63
C GLU A 79 5.75 5.29 0.37
N PHE A 80 5.87 5.85 -0.84
CA PHE A 80 6.91 6.82 -1.16
C PHE A 80 6.85 8.05 -0.26
N LYS A 81 5.66 8.62 0.00
CA LYS A 81 5.51 9.76 0.92
C LYS A 81 5.95 9.39 2.34
N LEU A 82 5.68 8.18 2.81
CA LEU A 82 6.16 7.71 4.11
C LEU A 82 7.70 7.62 4.14
N ARG A 83 8.31 7.11 3.07
CA ARG A 83 9.79 7.06 2.95
C ARG A 83 10.41 8.46 2.91
N VAL A 84 9.79 9.43 2.22
CA VAL A 84 10.24 10.83 2.21
C VAL A 84 10.20 11.43 3.61
N LYS A 85 9.08 11.27 4.33
CA LYS A 85 8.98 11.71 5.74
C LYS A 85 10.09 11.11 6.60
N LYS A 86 10.35 9.81 6.45
CA LYS A 86 11.44 9.15 7.19
C LYS A 86 12.82 9.70 6.84
N MET A 87 13.06 10.04 5.57
CA MET A 87 14.32 10.66 5.16
C MET A 87 14.48 12.08 5.70
N ASP A 88 13.40 12.84 5.82
CA ASP A 88 13.44 14.18 6.42
C ASP A 88 13.71 14.11 7.93
N GLU A 89 13.13 13.13 8.64
CA GLU A 89 13.48 12.83 10.05
C GLU A 89 14.98 12.53 10.19
N ILE A 90 15.53 11.63 9.37
CA ILE A 90 16.96 11.27 9.39
C ILE A 90 17.84 12.48 9.07
N ARG A 91 17.41 13.36 8.14
CA ARG A 91 18.16 14.57 7.80
C ARG A 91 18.15 15.57 8.96
N ALA A 92 17.03 15.72 9.66
CA ALA A 92 16.94 16.58 10.85
C ALA A 92 17.87 16.08 11.97
N GLU A 93 17.92 14.76 12.21
CA GLU A 93 18.85 14.13 13.17
C GLU A 93 20.32 14.38 12.81
N LYS A 94 20.65 14.47 11.51
CA LYS A 94 22.00 14.73 11.00
C LYS A 94 22.33 16.22 10.85
N GLY A 95 21.54 17.12 11.44
CA GLY A 95 21.78 18.57 11.38
C GLY A 95 21.71 19.15 9.97
N GLY A 96 20.89 18.56 9.08
CA GLY A 96 20.73 19.03 7.70
C GLY A 96 21.68 18.39 6.69
N ALA A 97 22.64 17.56 7.12
CA ALA A 97 23.57 16.90 6.21
C ALA A 97 22.87 15.86 5.33
N ARG A 98 23.13 15.92 4.02
CA ARG A 98 22.69 14.90 3.06
C ARG A 98 23.55 13.65 3.28
N SER A 99 22.93 12.47 3.36
CA SER A 99 23.60 11.19 3.62
C SER A 99 24.29 10.59 2.37
N ASN A 100 24.82 11.42 1.48
CA ASN A 100 25.44 11.02 0.21
C ASN A 100 26.96 11.21 0.24
#